data_AF-A0A1V4HSI9-F1
#
_entry.id   AF-A0A1V4HSI9-F1
#
_cell.length_a   1.000
_cell.length_b   1.000
_cell.length_c   1.000
_cell.angle_alpha   90.00
_cell.angle_beta   90.00
_cell.angle_gamma   90.00
#
_symmetry.space_group_name_H-M   'P 1'
#
loop_
_entity.id
_entity.type
_entity.pdbx_description
1 polymer ?
#
loop_
_entity_poly.entity_id
_entity_poly.type
_entity_poly.pdbx_seq_one_letter_code
_entity_poly.pdbx_strand_id
1 'polypeptide(L)'
;MSCNETKTVLRAEIEELRSNKYNEAYMFFRGLGFREPDDIDGNDESVEWFYYKEKVGEVVPVYDYDEKRWGVDLVLGHSTDYDDSHSISTTLQELQIKINELSERFGNRNWKFVSYTWYNGSDEPIQF
;
A
#
# COMPACT_ATOMS: atom_id res chain seq x y z
N MET A 1 6.06 -8.61 17.95
CA MET A 1 6.66 -7.69 18.94
C MET A 1 6.63 -6.31 18.32
N SER A 2 6.35 -5.28 19.12
CA SER A 2 6.28 -3.93 18.59
C SER A 2 7.69 -3.32 18.42
N CYS A 3 7.93 -2.65 17.30
CA CYS A 3 9.20 -2.03 16.91
C CYS A 3 8.97 -0.82 16.02
N ASN A 4 10.02 -0.04 15.77
CA ASN A 4 10.01 0.91 14.68
C ASN A 4 10.09 0.16 13.34
N GLU A 5 9.27 0.61 12.40
CA GLU A 5 9.29 0.21 11.01
C GLU A 5 9.58 1.43 10.15
N THR A 6 10.41 1.25 9.13
CA THR A 6 10.69 2.28 8.13
C THR A 6 10.30 1.76 6.76
N LYS A 7 9.57 2.57 6.01
CA LYS A 7 9.03 2.21 4.71
C LYS A 7 9.29 3.33 3.71
N THR A 8 9.71 2.95 2.52
CA THR A 8 9.90 3.85 1.37
C THR A 8 9.05 3.35 0.22
N VAL A 9 8.20 4.21 -0.34
CA VAL A 9 7.16 3.84 -1.31
C VAL A 9 6.98 4.89 -2.40
N LEU A 10 6.44 4.44 -3.54
CA LEU A 10 5.61 5.30 -4.39
C LEU A 10 4.15 5.09 -4.01
N ARG A 11 3.46 6.15 -3.60
CA ARG A 11 2.09 6.12 -3.09
C ARG A 11 1.18 6.97 -3.96
N ALA A 12 -0.05 6.52 -4.18
CA ALA A 12 -1.12 7.33 -4.75
C ALA A 12 -2.47 7.00 -4.09
N GLU A 13 -3.32 8.02 -3.93
CA GLU A 13 -4.71 7.83 -3.52
C GLU A 13 -5.53 7.23 -4.66
N ILE A 14 -6.42 6.30 -4.33
CA ILE A 14 -7.52 5.90 -5.19
C ILE A 14 -8.76 6.72 -4.82
N GLU A 15 -8.89 7.91 -5.41
CA GLU A 15 -9.96 8.87 -5.10
C GLU A 15 -11.37 8.28 -5.25
N GLU A 16 -11.57 7.35 -6.19
CA GLU A 16 -12.84 6.67 -6.43
C GLU A 16 -13.27 5.75 -5.29
N LEU A 17 -12.33 5.39 -4.40
CA LEU A 17 -12.58 4.60 -3.20
C LEU A 17 -12.70 5.46 -1.94
N ARG A 18 -12.74 6.78 -2.04
CA ARG A 18 -12.84 7.64 -0.85
C ARG A 18 -14.13 7.35 -0.08
N SER A 19 -14.01 7.07 1.22
CA SER A 19 -15.11 6.64 2.10
C SER A 19 -15.74 5.28 1.80
N ASN A 20 -15.20 4.52 0.83
CA ASN A 20 -15.64 3.16 0.57
C ASN A 20 -15.27 2.23 1.74
N LYS A 21 -16.14 1.25 1.99
CA LYS A 21 -15.90 0.23 3.01
C LYS A 21 -14.90 -0.83 2.50
N TYR A 22 -14.32 -1.60 3.42
CA TYR A 22 -13.40 -2.70 3.11
C TYR A 22 -13.94 -3.65 2.04
N ASN A 23 -15.22 -4.04 2.11
CA ASN A 23 -15.83 -4.91 1.09
C ASN A 23 -15.76 -4.32 -0.33
N GLU A 24 -16.03 -3.03 -0.49
CA GLU A 24 -16.03 -2.37 -1.79
C GLU A 24 -14.60 -2.19 -2.32
N ALA A 25 -13.68 -1.80 -1.44
CA ALA A 25 -12.26 -1.69 -1.76
C ALA A 25 -11.67 -3.06 -2.15
N TYR A 26 -11.98 -4.11 -1.41
CA TYR A 26 -11.57 -5.48 -1.72
C TYR A 26 -12.04 -5.90 -3.13
N MET A 27 -13.32 -5.72 -3.43
CA MET A 27 -13.87 -6.05 -4.76
C MET A 27 -13.19 -5.25 -5.88
N PHE A 28 -12.87 -3.98 -5.63
CA PHE A 28 -12.13 -3.14 -6.58
C PHE A 28 -10.71 -3.70 -6.83
N PHE A 29 -9.93 -3.97 -5.78
CA PHE A 29 -8.56 -4.46 -5.93
C PHE A 29 -8.51 -5.87 -6.56
N ARG A 30 -9.47 -6.73 -6.20
CA ARG A 30 -9.65 -8.03 -6.85
C ARG A 30 -9.94 -7.89 -8.35
N GLY A 31 -10.79 -6.93 -8.73
CA GLY A 31 -11.06 -6.60 -10.13
C GLY A 31 -9.82 -6.14 -10.91
N LEU A 32 -8.85 -5.51 -10.24
CA LEU A 32 -7.55 -5.14 -10.81
C LEU A 32 -6.52 -6.28 -10.81
N GLY A 33 -6.93 -7.51 -10.47
CA GLY A 33 -6.07 -8.69 -10.47
C GLY A 33 -5.05 -8.74 -9.34
N PHE A 34 -5.33 -8.11 -8.19
CA PHE A 34 -4.54 -8.39 -6.99
C PHE A 34 -4.71 -9.85 -6.57
N ARG A 35 -3.65 -10.41 -5.98
CA ARG A 35 -3.71 -11.72 -5.33
C ARG A 35 -4.70 -11.69 -4.15
N GLU A 36 -5.02 -12.87 -3.61
CA GLU A 36 -5.76 -12.92 -2.36
C GLU A 36 -4.92 -12.28 -1.22
N PRO A 37 -5.58 -11.56 -0.29
CA PRO A 37 -4.93 -11.02 0.90
C PRO A 37 -4.21 -12.10 1.70
N ASP A 38 -3.15 -11.71 2.41
CA ASP A 38 -2.47 -12.62 3.35
C ASP A 38 -3.33 -12.88 4.58
N ASP A 39 -4.17 -11.92 4.94
CA ASP A 39 -5.17 -12.04 6.01
C ASP A 39 -6.46 -11.34 5.57
N ILE A 40 -7.59 -11.98 5.84
CA ILE A 40 -8.92 -11.49 5.46
C ILE A 40 -9.91 -11.92 6.54
N ASP A 41 -10.64 -10.94 7.06
CA ASP A 41 -11.71 -11.16 8.03
C ASP A 41 -13.05 -10.82 7.40
N GLY A 42 -14.02 -11.71 7.60
CA GLY A 42 -15.32 -11.64 6.96
C GLY A 42 -15.96 -13.01 6.75
N ASN A 43 -17.04 -13.01 5.98
CA ASN A 43 -17.74 -14.21 5.54
C ASN A 43 -17.83 -14.20 3.99
N ASP A 44 -18.44 -15.24 3.42
CA ASP A 44 -18.57 -15.40 1.96
C ASP A 44 -19.27 -14.21 1.26
N GLU A 45 -20.04 -13.39 1.98
CA GLU A 45 -20.83 -12.27 1.45
C GLU A 45 -20.25 -10.88 1.78
N SER A 46 -19.35 -10.77 2.77
CA SER A 46 -18.83 -9.48 3.24
C SER A 46 -17.42 -9.58 3.79
N VAL A 47 -16.53 -8.73 3.27
CA VAL A 47 -15.20 -8.48 3.84
C VAL A 47 -15.26 -7.32 4.82
N GLU A 48 -14.93 -7.59 6.07
CA GLU A 48 -14.87 -6.60 7.15
C GLU A 48 -13.49 -5.94 7.22
N TRP A 49 -12.44 -6.72 6.93
CA TRP A 49 -11.06 -6.25 6.91
C TRP A 49 -10.21 -7.16 6.01
N PHE A 50 -9.15 -6.61 5.42
CA PHE A 50 -8.17 -7.40 4.68
C PHE A 50 -6.79 -6.74 4.74
N TYR A 51 -5.76 -7.55 4.62
CA TYR A 51 -4.37 -7.11 4.70
C TYR A 51 -3.48 -7.86 3.72
N TYR A 52 -2.57 -7.11 3.11
CA TYR A 52 -1.51 -7.64 2.28
C TYR A 52 -0.19 -7.46 3.00
N LYS A 53 0.52 -8.57 3.23
CA LYS A 53 1.87 -8.52 3.76
C LYS A 53 2.75 -7.77 2.78
N GLU A 54 3.32 -6.69 3.27
CA GLU A 54 4.14 -5.79 2.48
C GLU A 54 5.48 -6.44 2.17
N LYS A 55 5.85 -6.41 0.89
CA LYS A 55 7.13 -6.94 0.41
C LYS A 55 7.71 -5.96 -0.58
N VAL A 56 9.02 -5.78 -0.48
CA VAL A 56 9.78 -4.95 -1.40
C VAL A 56 9.56 -5.42 -2.85
N GLY A 57 9.14 -4.49 -3.70
CA GLY A 57 8.80 -4.70 -5.10
C GLY A 57 7.32 -5.01 -5.36
N GLU A 58 6.51 -5.25 -4.32
CA GLU A 58 5.07 -5.48 -4.49
C GLU A 58 4.28 -4.17 -4.48
N VAL A 59 3.17 -4.19 -5.23
CA VAL A 59 2.12 -3.17 -5.14
C VAL A 59 1.06 -3.68 -4.18
N VAL A 60 0.75 -2.91 -3.13
CA VAL A 60 -0.21 -3.30 -2.09
C VAL A 60 -1.25 -2.20 -1.87
N PRO A 61 -2.52 -2.55 -1.59
CA PRO A 61 -3.51 -1.59 -1.12
C PRO A 61 -3.13 -1.06 0.25
N VAL A 62 -3.40 0.22 0.50
CA VAL A 62 -3.23 0.86 1.81
C VAL A 62 -4.45 1.68 2.18
N TYR A 63 -4.73 1.78 3.48
CA TYR A 63 -5.89 2.49 4.01
C TYR A 63 -5.47 3.44 5.12
N ASP A 64 -5.74 4.72 4.90
CA ASP A 64 -5.62 5.77 5.90
C ASP A 64 -6.84 5.72 6.83
N TYR A 65 -6.62 5.32 8.08
CA TYR A 65 -7.67 5.18 9.10
C TYR A 65 -8.21 6.54 9.57
N ASP A 66 -7.37 7.57 9.62
CA ASP A 66 -7.73 8.89 10.11
C ASP A 66 -8.65 9.61 9.12
N GLU A 67 -8.29 9.60 7.84
CA GLU A 67 -9.05 10.28 6.79
C GLU A 67 -10.04 9.37 6.05
N LYS A 68 -10.01 8.05 6.30
CA LYS A 68 -10.83 7.03 5.64
C LYS A 68 -10.65 7.01 4.12
N ARG A 69 -9.39 7.02 3.69
CA ARG A 69 -8.97 7.09 2.28
C ARG A 69 -8.23 5.82 1.90
N TRP A 70 -8.46 5.35 0.68
CA TRP A 70 -7.77 4.20 0.11
C TRP A 70 -6.71 4.66 -0.89
N GLY A 71 -5.64 3.89 -1.00
CA GLY A 71 -4.63 4.10 -2.00
C GLY A 71 -3.83 2.84 -2.27
N VAL A 72 -2.71 3.02 -2.96
CA VAL A 72 -1.77 1.94 -3.24
C VAL A 72 -0.36 2.40 -2.98
N ASP A 73 0.45 1.47 -2.52
CA ASP A 73 1.89 1.61 -2.41
C ASP A 73 2.57 0.66 -3.38
N LEU A 74 3.57 1.14 -4.10
CA LEU A 74 4.68 0.29 -4.56
C LEU A 74 5.78 0.36 -3.51
N VAL A 75 6.04 -0.75 -2.83
CA VAL A 75 7.04 -0.84 -1.76
C VAL A 75 8.44 -0.88 -2.35
N LEU A 76 9.21 0.19 -2.14
CA LEU A 76 10.59 0.32 -2.62
C LEU A 76 11.60 -0.09 -1.56
N GLY A 77 11.25 0.04 -0.29
CA GLY A 77 12.06 -0.44 0.82
C GLY A 77 11.23 -0.62 2.08
N HIS A 78 11.62 -1.60 2.89
CA HIS A 78 11.03 -1.90 4.19
C HIS A 78 12.13 -2.40 5.14
N SER A 79 12.12 -1.90 6.36
CA SER A 79 13.07 -2.31 7.41
C SER A 79 12.43 -2.19 8.78
N THR A 80 12.88 -3.01 9.72
CA THR A 80 12.43 -2.95 11.12
C THR A 80 13.65 -2.87 12.05
N ASP A 81 13.45 -2.58 13.33
CA ASP A 81 14.54 -2.64 14.32
C ASP A 81 15.21 -4.03 14.43
N TYR A 82 14.57 -5.09 13.92
CA TYR A 82 15.01 -6.49 14.04
C TYR A 82 15.45 -7.15 12.74
N ASP A 83 15.26 -6.50 11.59
CA ASP A 83 15.53 -7.06 10.27
C ASP A 83 16.31 -6.07 9.41
N ASP A 84 17.25 -6.58 8.62
CA ASP A 84 18.09 -5.77 7.76
C ASP A 84 17.25 -5.03 6.71
N SER A 85 17.71 -3.84 6.31
CA SER A 85 16.98 -3.03 5.34
C SER A 85 16.92 -3.73 4.00
N HIS A 86 15.73 -4.12 3.57
CA HIS A 86 15.50 -4.58 2.21
C HIS A 86 15.07 -3.36 1.40
N SER A 87 15.86 -2.99 0.41
CA SER A 87 15.56 -1.86 -0.48
C SER A 87 15.90 -2.18 -1.93
N ILE A 88 15.12 -1.62 -2.85
CA ILE A 88 15.42 -1.64 -4.27
C ILE A 88 16.30 -0.43 -4.55
N SER A 89 17.54 -0.70 -4.98
CA SER A 89 18.35 0.32 -5.62
C SER A 89 17.72 0.66 -6.97
N THR A 90 17.22 1.88 -7.12
CA THR A 90 16.55 2.32 -8.33
C THR A 90 16.98 3.74 -8.70
N THR A 91 17.13 3.96 -10.00
CA THR A 91 17.39 5.28 -10.57
C THR A 91 16.09 6.06 -10.74
N LEU A 92 16.20 7.39 -10.90
CA LEU A 92 15.05 8.23 -11.23
C LEU A 92 14.34 7.79 -12.53
N GLN A 93 15.09 7.28 -13.51
CA GLN A 93 14.54 6.79 -14.76
C GLN A 93 13.69 5.53 -14.55
N GLU A 94 14.18 4.59 -13.75
CA GLU A 94 13.44 3.36 -13.41
C GLU A 94 12.19 3.67 -12.57
N LEU A 95 12.26 4.64 -11.65
CA LEU A 95 11.07 5.15 -10.95
C LEU A 95 10.03 5.70 -11.91
N GLN A 96 10.45 6.47 -12.93
CA GLN A 96 9.52 6.98 -13.93
C GLN A 96 8.86 5.85 -14.73
N ILE A 97 9.61 4.80 -15.08
CA ILE A 97 9.06 3.61 -15.76
C ILE A 97 8.00 2.95 -14.86
N LYS A 98 8.30 2.78 -13.56
CA LYS A 98 7.36 2.21 -12.59
C LYS A 98 6.09 3.07 -12.45
N ILE A 99 6.22 4.40 -12.38
CA ILE A 99 5.08 5.31 -12.35
C ILE A 99 4.20 5.15 -13.60
N ASN A 100 4.80 4.98 -14.78
CA ASN A 100 4.04 4.77 -16.01
C ASN A 100 3.28 3.43 -15.98
N GLU A 101 3.95 2.33 -15.60
CA GLU A 101 3.32 1.01 -15.43
C GLU A 101 2.14 1.07 -14.44
N LEU A 102 2.32 1.76 -13.31
CA LEU A 102 1.28 1.95 -12.32
C LEU A 102 0.14 2.84 -12.85
N SER A 103 0.45 3.86 -13.64
CA SER A 103 -0.56 4.75 -14.22
C SER A 103 -1.39 4.07 -15.31
N GLU A 104 -0.84 3.09 -16.01
CA GLU A 104 -1.61 2.22 -16.92
C GLU A 104 -2.60 1.34 -16.14
N ARG A 105 -2.20 0.84 -14.97
CA ARG A 105 -3.02 -0.05 -14.13
C ARG A 105 -4.08 0.67 -13.30
N PHE A 106 -3.73 1.81 -12.71
CA PHE A 106 -4.58 2.53 -11.76
C PHE A 106 -5.13 3.85 -12.31
N GLY A 107 -4.78 4.22 -13.54
CA GLY A 107 -5.05 5.54 -14.11
C GLY A 107 -3.97 6.55 -13.74
N ASN A 108 -3.94 7.68 -14.45
CA ASN A 108 -2.97 8.74 -14.20
C ASN A 108 -3.28 9.41 -12.85
N ARG A 109 -2.41 9.20 -11.86
CA ARG A 109 -2.58 9.67 -10.48
C ARG A 109 -1.38 10.48 -10.01
N ASN A 110 -1.56 11.23 -8.94
CA ASN A 110 -0.48 11.98 -8.31
C ASN A 110 0.39 11.07 -7.44
N TRP A 111 1.37 10.42 -8.05
CA TRP A 111 2.31 9.54 -7.35
C TRP A 111 3.30 10.34 -6.52
N LYS A 112 3.33 10.07 -5.21
CA LYS A 112 4.27 10.66 -4.26
C LYS A 112 5.34 9.64 -3.86
N PHE A 113 6.59 10.06 -3.88
CA PHE A 113 7.67 9.31 -3.26
C PHE A 113 7.73 9.67 -1.78
N VAL A 114 7.52 8.69 -0.90
CA VAL A 114 7.43 8.92 0.55
C VAL A 114 8.37 7.94 1.26
N SER A 115 9.11 8.44 2.25
CA SER A 115 9.92 7.64 3.17
C SER A 115 9.64 8.09 4.59
N TYR A 116 9.25 7.17 5.47
CA TYR A 116 8.84 7.48 6.84
C TYR A 116 9.12 6.31 7.77
N THR A 117 9.19 6.63 9.07
CA THR A 117 9.39 5.68 10.16
C THR A 117 8.25 5.85 11.16
N TRP A 118 7.69 4.74 11.65
CA TRP A 118 6.67 4.75 12.69
C TRP A 118 6.84 3.56 13.64
N TYR A 119 6.20 3.63 14.79
CA TYR A 119 6.13 2.51 15.72
C TYR A 119 4.92 1.64 15.35
N ASN A 120 5.12 0.37 15.01
CA ASN A 120 4.04 -0.52 14.54
C ASN A 120 3.04 -0.94 15.63
N GLY A 121 3.23 -0.51 16.88
CA GLY A 121 2.19 -0.52 17.91
C GLY A 121 1.16 0.59 17.74
N SER A 122 1.27 1.40 16.69
CA SER A 122 0.34 2.44 16.27
C SER A 122 0.07 2.32 14.78
N ASP A 123 -0.99 2.99 14.31
CA ASP A 123 -1.36 2.97 12.89
C ASP A 123 -0.23 3.56 12.02
N GLU A 124 -0.09 3.00 10.82
CA GLU A 124 0.85 3.54 9.83
C GLU A 124 0.43 4.98 9.47
N PRO A 125 1.35 5.96 9.52
CA PRO A 125 1.03 7.36 9.26
C PRO A 125 0.89 7.61 7.76
N ILE A 126 -0.21 7.15 7.17
CA ILE A 126 -0.45 7.25 5.74
C ILE A 126 -0.75 8.70 5.37
N GLN A 127 0.00 9.23 4.41
CA GLN A 127 -0.23 10.56 3.83
C GLN A 127 -0.31 10.45 2.31
N PHE A 128 -1.48 10.79 1.76
CA PHE A 128 -1.77 10.80 0.32
C PHE A 128 -1.50 12.14 -0.34
#